data_AF-A0A7Z0BAM4-F1
#
_entry.id   AF-A0A7Z0BAM4-F1
#
_cell.length_a   1.000
_cell.length_b   1.000
_cell.length_c   1.000
_cell.angle_alpha   90.00
_cell.angle_beta   90.00
_cell.angle_gamma   90.00
#
_symmetry.space_group_name_H-M   'P 1'
#
loop_
_entity.id
_entity.type
_entity.pdbx_description
1 polymer ?
#
loop_
_entity_poly.entity_id
_entity_poly.type
_entity_poly.pdbx_seq_one_letter_code
_entity_poly.pdbx_strand_id
1 'polypeptide(L)'
;MDVQSVQEPWRIGPWAACHFPQTVDGAYVLAGHVHPVYRVTTRVDSVRVPCFRFGAVCAVLPAFGSFTGGARAHEPVEGEKVFLVVEERVIAV
;
A
#
# COMPACT_ATOMS: atom_id res chain seq x y z
N MET A 1 -27.47 -3.94 -3.56
CA MET A 1 -26.06 -3.69 -3.87
C MET A 1 -25.55 -4.96 -4.53
N ASP A 2 -25.29 -4.92 -5.83
CA ASP A 2 -24.74 -6.08 -6.54
C ASP A 2 -23.23 -6.08 -6.33
N VAL A 3 -22.75 -7.04 -5.53
CA VAL A 3 -21.32 -7.24 -5.25
C VAL A 3 -20.88 -8.50 -5.97
N GLN A 4 -19.89 -8.38 -6.84
CA GLN A 4 -19.26 -9.52 -7.50
C GLN A 4 -18.05 -9.98 -6.69
N SER A 5 -18.02 -11.28 -6.38
CA SER A 5 -16.85 -11.94 -5.80
C SER A 5 -15.98 -12.51 -6.90
N VAL A 6 -14.69 -12.19 -6.88
CA VAL A 6 -13.68 -12.67 -7.83
C VAL A 6 -12.48 -13.22 -7.06
N GLN A 7 -11.70 -14.08 -7.71
CA GLN A 7 -10.44 -14.57 -7.15
C GLN A 7 -9.27 -13.72 -7.63
N GLU A 8 -8.28 -13.53 -6.75
CA GLU A 8 -6.99 -12.97 -7.18
C GLU A 8 -6.14 -14.03 -7.91
N PRO A 9 -5.26 -13.63 -8.84
CA PRO A 9 -5.11 -12.28 -9.38
C PRO A 9 -6.24 -11.90 -10.34
N TRP A 10 -6.91 -10.77 -10.08
CA TRP A 10 -7.96 -10.27 -10.97
C TRP A 10 -7.37 -9.28 -11.98
N ARG A 11 -7.37 -9.64 -13.27
CA ARG A 11 -6.78 -8.80 -14.32
C ARG A 11 -7.69 -7.63 -14.71
N ILE A 12 -7.11 -6.44 -14.76
CA ILE A 12 -7.76 -5.20 -15.20
C ILE A 12 -6.78 -4.51 -16.15
N GLY A 13 -6.89 -4.75 -17.46
CA GLY A 13 -5.93 -4.20 -18.43
C GLY A 13 -4.47 -4.54 -18.05
N PRO A 14 -3.58 -3.54 -17.87
CA PRO A 14 -2.18 -3.77 -17.49
C PRO A 14 -1.98 -4.07 -16.00
N TRP A 15 -3.04 -4.10 -15.19
CA TRP A 15 -2.97 -4.30 -13.75
C TRP A 15 -3.47 -5.69 -13.34
N ALA A 16 -2.99 -6.15 -12.19
CA ALA A 16 -3.56 -7.27 -11.46
C ALA A 16 -3.95 -6.79 -10.05
N ALA A 17 -5.23 -6.87 -9.71
CA ALA A 17 -5.71 -6.62 -8.37
C ALA A 17 -5.53 -7.89 -7.52
N CYS A 18 -4.78 -7.75 -6.43
CA CYS A 18 -4.45 -8.83 -5.52
C CYS A 18 -4.76 -8.42 -4.06
N HIS A 19 -5.14 -9.37 -3.23
CA HIS A 19 -5.14 -9.18 -1.78
C HIS A 19 -3.70 -9.20 -1.26
N PHE A 20 -2.91 -10.23 -1.57
CA PHE A 20 -1.51 -10.33 -1.13
C PHE A 20 -0.53 -9.70 -2.13
N PRO A 21 0.53 -9.02 -1.66
CA PRO A 21 1.63 -8.59 -2.53
C PRO A 21 2.32 -9.80 -3.17
N GLN A 22 2.45 -9.76 -4.49
CA GLN A 22 3.03 -10.83 -5.29
C GLN A 22 3.53 -10.26 -6.63
N THR A 23 4.18 -11.10 -7.43
CA THR A 23 4.52 -10.78 -8.83
C THR A 23 3.56 -11.51 -9.76
N VAL A 24 3.08 -10.83 -10.80
CA VAL A 24 2.21 -11.42 -11.83
C VAL A 24 2.79 -11.09 -13.20
N ASP A 25 3.08 -12.12 -13.99
CA ASP A 25 3.66 -11.94 -15.32
C ASP A 25 2.76 -11.08 -16.23
N GLY A 26 3.38 -10.08 -16.84
CA GLY A 26 2.72 -9.16 -17.77
C GLY A 26 1.71 -8.21 -17.11
N ALA A 27 1.76 -8.00 -15.79
CA ALA A 27 0.92 -7.02 -15.11
C ALA A 27 1.63 -6.32 -13.94
N TYR A 28 1.26 -5.06 -13.69
CA TYR A 28 1.63 -4.36 -12.45
C TYR A 28 0.63 -4.68 -11.35
N VAL A 29 1.10 -5.14 -10.20
CA VAL A 29 0.21 -5.58 -9.11
C VAL A 29 -0.23 -4.40 -8.24
N LEU A 30 -1.53 -4.34 -7.92
CA LEU A 30 -2.10 -3.48 -6.88
C LEU A 30 -2.55 -4.39 -5.73
N ALA A 31 -1.82 -4.35 -4.61
CA ALA A 31 -2.01 -5.26 -3.49
C ALA A 31 -2.42 -4.56 -2.20
N GLY A 32 -3.03 -5.31 -1.29
CA GLY A 32 -3.36 -4.89 0.08
C GLY A 32 -2.64 -5.75 1.12
N HIS A 33 -3.43 -6.29 2.06
CA HIS A 33 -3.05 -7.23 3.13
C HIS A 33 -2.07 -6.71 4.20
N VAL A 34 -0.95 -6.09 3.81
CA VAL A 34 0.16 -5.76 4.72
C VAL A 34 -0.11 -4.50 5.55
N HIS A 35 -0.98 -3.61 5.10
CA HIS A 35 -1.33 -2.35 5.77
C HIS A 35 -0.08 -1.48 6.02
N PRO A 36 0.59 -1.03 4.93
CA PRO A 36 1.84 -0.30 5.00
C PRO A 36 1.66 1.03 5.77
N VAL A 37 2.62 1.28 6.67
CA VAL A 37 2.77 2.56 7.34
C VAL A 37 4.20 3.06 7.23
N TYR A 38 4.33 4.37 7.16
CA TYR A 38 5.60 5.09 7.23
C TYR A 38 5.75 5.73 8.60
N ARG A 39 6.95 5.66 9.18
CA ARG A 39 7.23 6.28 10.48
C ARG A 39 7.76 7.69 10.26
N VAL A 40 6.99 8.68 10.69
CA VAL A 40 7.45 10.07 10.78
C VAL A 40 7.97 10.30 12.19
N THR A 41 9.20 10.79 12.32
CA THR A 41 9.86 10.98 13.62
C THR A 41 10.35 12.42 13.75
N THR A 42 10.09 13.03 14.90
CA THR A 42 10.69 14.29 15.33
C THR A 42 11.73 13.99 16.43
N ARG A 43 12.35 15.02 17.00
CA ARG A 43 13.30 14.83 18.12
C ARG A 43 12.66 14.19 19.35
N VAL A 44 11.36 14.36 19.55
CA VAL A 44 10.65 13.96 20.79
C VAL A 44 9.49 13.00 20.54
N ASP A 45 8.95 12.93 19.32
CA ASP A 45 7.76 12.15 19.00
C ASP A 45 7.95 11.29 17.76
N SER A 46 7.11 10.26 17.62
CA SER A 46 7.04 9.45 16.42
C SER A 46 5.61 9.00 16.17
N VAL A 47 5.15 9.13 14.93
CA VAL A 47 3.82 8.71 14.47
C VAL A 47 3.94 7.77 13.28
N ARG A 48 3.01 6.81 13.19
CA ARG A 48 2.87 5.94 12.03
C ARG A 48 1.72 6.45 11.17
N VAL A 49 2.01 6.70 9.90
CA VAL A 49 1.07 7.25 8.93
C VAL A 49 0.84 6.19 7.85
N PRO A 50 -0.41 5.84 7.50
CA PRO A 50 -0.70 4.99 6.35
C PRO A 50 -0.04 5.55 5.08
N CYS A 51 0.49 4.68 4.23
CA CYS A 51 1.15 5.13 3.00
C CYS A 51 0.85 4.22 1.82
N PHE A 52 0.89 4.79 0.62
CA PHE A 52 1.08 4.02 -0.60
C PHE A 52 2.57 3.72 -0.76
N ARG A 53 2.90 2.50 -1.17
CA ARG A 53 4.26 2.11 -1.57
C ARG A 53 4.23 1.59 -2.99
N PHE A 54 5.07 2.14 -3.85
CA PHE A 54 5.20 1.71 -5.24
C PHE A 54 6.60 1.16 -5.46
N GLY A 55 6.69 -0.16 -5.65
CA GLY A 55 7.89 -0.83 -6.15
C GLY A 55 7.86 -0.97 -7.67
N ALA A 56 8.87 -1.64 -8.21
CA ALA A 56 9.04 -1.83 -9.65
C ALA A 56 7.92 -2.64 -10.32
N VAL A 57 7.34 -3.62 -9.62
CA VAL A 57 6.35 -4.57 -10.17
C VAL A 57 5.04 -4.65 -9.36
N CYS A 58 5.02 -4.07 -8.16
CA CYS A 58 3.90 -4.16 -7.23
C CYS A 58 3.78 -2.87 -6.42
N ALA A 59 2.56 -2.37 -6.27
CA ALA A 59 2.22 -1.36 -5.28
C ALA A 59 1.43 -1.98 -4.12
N VAL A 60 1.68 -1.50 -2.91
CA VAL A 60 0.91 -1.86 -1.72
C VAL A 60 0.11 -0.64 -1.27
N LEU A 61 -1.21 -0.82 -1.22
CA LEU A 61 -2.18 0.20 -0.86
C LEU A 61 -2.38 0.25 0.67
N PRO A 62 -2.66 1.43 1.25
CA PRO A 62 -3.00 1.55 2.66
C PRO A 62 -4.35 0.86 2.95
N ALA A 63 -4.55 0.46 4.21
CA ALA A 63 -5.86 -0.01 4.65
C ALA A 63 -6.88 1.13 4.65
N PHE A 64 -8.10 0.87 4.19
CA PHE A 64 -9.20 1.83 4.26
C PHE A 64 -9.75 2.02 5.69
N GLY A 65 -9.64 0.99 6.53
CA GLY A 65 -10.17 1.01 7.90
C GLY A 65 -9.21 1.68 8.90
N SER A 66 -9.77 2.43 9.85
CA SER A 66 -9.01 3.09 10.93
C SER A 66 -8.48 2.14 12.02
N PHE A 67 -8.91 0.87 12.01
CA PHE A 67 -8.73 -0.05 13.14
C PHE A 67 -7.42 -0.83 13.11
N THR A 68 -6.68 -0.80 12.00
CA THR A 68 -5.44 -1.55 11.88
C THR A 68 -4.32 -0.63 12.32
N GLY A 69 -4.04 -0.57 13.63
CA GLY A 69 -2.82 0.06 14.15
C GLY A 69 -1.65 -0.51 13.35
N GLY A 70 -1.16 0.27 12.38
CA GLY A 70 -0.51 -0.27 11.19
C GLY A 70 0.58 -1.28 11.49
N ALA A 71 0.81 -2.18 10.52
CA ALA A 71 1.89 -3.16 10.61
C ALA A 71 3.21 -2.48 10.99
N ARG A 72 4.21 -3.29 11.41
CA ARG A 72 5.55 -2.76 11.69
C ARG A 72 5.96 -1.82 10.56
N ALA A 73 6.35 -0.60 10.90
CA ALA A 73 6.83 0.35 9.90
C ALA A 73 7.94 -0.35 9.11
N HIS A 74 7.76 -0.43 7.80
CA HIS A 74 8.76 -1.00 6.91
C HIS A 74 9.66 0.14 6.47
N GLU A 75 10.96 -0.01 6.65
CA GLU A 75 11.91 0.91 6.03
C GLU A 75 11.70 0.90 4.50
N PRO A 76 11.77 2.06 3.82
CA PRO A 76 11.77 2.10 2.36
C PRO A 76 12.84 1.17 1.80
N VAL A 77 12.48 0.41 0.76
CA VAL A 77 13.47 -0.31 -0.04
C VAL A 77 13.97 0.64 -1.12
N GLU A 78 15.25 0.57 -1.46
CA GLU A 78 15.84 1.37 -2.54
C GLU A 78 15.01 1.27 -3.83
N GLY A 79 14.72 2.43 -4.44
CA GLY A 79 13.88 2.53 -5.63
C GLY A 79 12.36 2.50 -5.40
N GLU A 80 11.87 2.28 -4.19
CA GLU A 80 10.44 2.42 -3.88
C GLU A 80 10.04 3.89 -3.75
N LYS A 81 8.88 4.25 -4.33
CA LYS A 81 8.24 5.54 -4.07
C LYS A 81 7.21 5.40 -2.95
N VAL A 82 7.27 6.28 -1.96
CA VAL A 82 6.37 6.27 -0.81
C VAL A 82 5.56 7.56 -0.77
N PHE A 83 4.24 7.43 -0.57
CA PHE A 83 3.32 8.55 -0.44
C PHE A 83 2.48 8.41 0.82
N LEU A 84 2.58 9.37 1.73
CA LEU A 84 1.83 9.40 2.99
C LEU A 84 0.39 9.82 2.74
N VAL A 85 -0.55 9.21 3.46
CA VAL A 85 -1.95 9.63 3.50
C VAL A 85 -2.20 10.38 4.81
N VAL A 86 -2.44 11.68 4.70
CA VAL A 86 -2.66 12.57 5.84
C VAL A 86 -3.96 13.33 5.60
N GLU A 87 -5.00 12.97 6.34
CA GLU A 87 -6.34 13.54 6.18
C GLU A 87 -6.78 13.46 4.70
N GLU A 88 -7.01 14.60 4.06
CA GLU A 88 -7.42 14.72 2.66
C GLU A 88 -6.23 14.96 1.70
N ARG A 89 -5.00 14.69 2.15
CA ARG A 89 -3.77 14.98 1.39
C ARG A 89 -2.92 13.73 1.19
N VAL A 90 -2.20 13.75 0.07
CA VAL A 90 -1.14 12.79 -0.25
C VAL A 90 0.18 13.54 -0.33
N ILE A 91 1.17 13.10 0.44
CA ILE A 91 2.49 13.75 0.55
C ILE A 91 3.57 12.76 0.09
N ALA A 92 4.34 13.13 -0.93
CA ALA A 92 5.52 12.35 -1.31
C ALA A 92 6.62 12.51 -0.26
N VAL A 93 7.24 11.39 0.13
CA VAL A 93 8.41 11.37 1.03
C VAL A 93 9.67 11.79 0.27
#